data_AF-A0A813UQI6-F1
#
_entry.id   AF-A0A813UQI6-F1
#
_cell.length_a   1.000
_cell.length_b   1.000
_cell.length_c   1.000
_cell.angle_alpha   90.00
_cell.angle_beta   90.00
_cell.angle_gamma   90.00
#
_symmetry.space_group_name_H-M   'P 1'
#
loop_
_entity.id
_entity.type
_entity.pdbx_description
1 polymer ?
#
loop_
_entity_poly.entity_id
_entity_poly.type
_entity_poly.pdbx_seq_one_letter_code
_entity_poly.pdbx_strand_id
1 'polypeptide(L)'
;MVDQSTLWLSKAKFWILLILSIPSSILAILIMIHFFHKRHNISMNQHFIVILIVTSFLHTIGDLSFIMDYYQHGRVSFASNLFCTFWNWWEYSSNIVLLYPMAWTSIERHFIIFHHKLMSTRRKRFFFHLLPLFITSVYPLIFYLGAIVLNPCKKQWDYDEVFCLLPCYVTDQPSVATFNFIGNIIFPTFVITTANVYLILRVLRQKRSHHVKWRRQRKLTKQLVSIAILYIIFWFPMAINGLIMTFMSSSVLLYIQVNYFFFLLNMIPIILPFISMNYLTGFMNAINHRQNRTIVPAL
;
A
#
# COMPACT_ATOMS: atom_id res chain seq x y z
N MET A 1 -8.77 -25.70 -23.74
CA MET A 1 -9.64 -24.63 -24.26
C MET A 1 -9.78 -23.62 -23.15
N VAL A 2 -9.33 -22.37 -23.35
CA VAL A 2 -9.53 -21.31 -22.36
C VAL A 2 -11.01 -20.95 -22.37
N ASP A 3 -11.68 -21.06 -21.23
CA ASP A 3 -13.10 -20.72 -21.13
C ASP A 3 -13.32 -19.26 -21.51
N GLN A 4 -14.34 -19.00 -22.34
CA GLN A 4 -14.65 -17.66 -22.81
C GLN A 4 -14.88 -16.68 -21.64
N SER A 5 -15.37 -17.17 -20.50
CA SER A 5 -15.59 -16.39 -19.27
C SER A 5 -14.30 -15.82 -18.67
N THR A 6 -13.20 -16.59 -18.67
CA THR A 6 -11.92 -16.13 -18.11
C THR A 6 -11.30 -15.06 -18.98
N LEU A 7 -11.43 -15.17 -20.31
CA LEU A 7 -11.00 -14.14 -21.25
C LEU A 7 -11.71 -12.80 -21.03
N TRP A 8 -13.04 -12.83 -20.84
CA TRP A 8 -13.81 -11.62 -20.55
C TRP A 8 -13.39 -10.97 -19.22
N LEU A 9 -13.18 -11.80 -18.19
CA LEU A 9 -12.73 -11.32 -16.88
C LEU A 9 -11.36 -10.65 -16.96
N SER A 10 -10.38 -11.26 -17.65
CA SER A 10 -9.04 -10.69 -17.83
C SER A 10 -9.08 -9.36 -18.58
N LYS A 11 -9.88 -9.26 -19.67
CA LYS A 11 -10.06 -7.98 -20.39
C LYS A 11 -10.70 -6.91 -19.50
N ALA A 12 -11.70 -7.26 -18.70
CA ALA A 12 -12.31 -6.32 -17.77
C ALA A 12 -11.30 -5.81 -16.74
N LYS A 13 -10.52 -6.71 -16.13
CA LYS A 13 -9.44 -6.35 -15.19
C LYS A 13 -8.41 -5.42 -15.83
N PHE A 14 -7.96 -5.73 -17.05
CA PHE A 14 -7.03 -4.89 -17.81
C PHE A 14 -7.55 -3.45 -17.95
N TRP A 15 -8.78 -3.28 -18.47
CA TRP A 15 -9.35 -1.95 -18.68
C TRP A 15 -9.57 -1.17 -17.38
N ILE A 16 -10.02 -1.83 -16.32
CA ILE A 16 -10.18 -1.20 -15.00
C ILE A 16 -8.83 -0.69 -14.48
N LEU A 17 -7.79 -1.53 -14.53
CA LEU A 17 -6.45 -1.16 -14.07
C LEU A 17 -5.87 -0.03 -14.92
N LEU A 18 -6.01 -0.09 -16.24
CA LEU A 18 -5.51 0.95 -17.14
C LEU A 18 -6.17 2.31 -16.89
N ILE A 19 -7.51 2.34 -16.83
CA ILE A 19 -8.29 3.57 -16.65
C ILE A 19 -7.98 4.22 -15.29
N LEU A 20 -7.78 3.43 -14.23
CA LEU A 20 -7.51 3.98 -12.91
C LEU A 20 -6.02 4.30 -12.68
N SER A 21 -5.10 3.53 -13.26
CA SER A 21 -3.65 3.70 -13.05
C SER A 21 -3.09 4.97 -13.70
N ILE A 22 -3.58 5.36 -14.88
CA ILE A 22 -3.16 6.59 -15.57
C ILE A 22 -3.39 7.84 -14.69
N PRO A 23 -4.64 8.17 -14.27
CA PRO A 23 -4.90 9.31 -13.42
C PRO A 23 -4.22 9.19 -12.05
N SER A 24 -4.13 7.98 -11.49
CA SER A 24 -3.41 7.73 -10.24
C SER A 24 -1.93 8.12 -10.34
N SER A 25 -1.26 7.72 -11.42
CA SER A 25 0.15 8.01 -11.67
C SER A 25 0.40 9.50 -11.88
N ILE A 26 -0.47 10.18 -12.65
CA ILE A 26 -0.41 11.63 -12.82
C ILE A 26 -0.54 12.33 -11.45
N LEU A 27 -1.52 11.93 -10.64
CA LEU A 27 -1.71 12.48 -9.30
C LEU A 27 -0.50 12.21 -8.40
N ALA A 28 0.06 11.01 -8.42
CA ALA A 28 1.25 10.66 -7.65
C ALA A 28 2.43 11.58 -8.02
N ILE A 29 2.68 11.78 -9.32
CA ILE A 29 3.73 12.69 -9.82
C ILE A 29 3.47 14.13 -9.34
N LEU A 30 2.25 14.65 -9.48
CA LEU A 30 1.90 16.00 -9.03
C LEU A 30 2.11 16.17 -7.52
N ILE A 31 1.74 15.17 -6.72
CA ILE A 31 1.95 15.15 -5.27
C ILE A 31 3.45 15.15 -4.95
N MET A 32 4.24 14.32 -5.61
CA MET A 32 5.70 14.27 -5.43
C MET A 32 6.37 15.60 -5.79
N ILE A 33 6.01 16.19 -6.94
CA ILE A 33 6.49 17.52 -7.36
C ILE A 33 6.14 18.57 -6.30
N HIS A 34 4.91 18.56 -5.77
CA HIS A 34 4.49 19.49 -4.73
C HIS A 34 5.37 19.38 -3.48
N PHE A 35 5.62 18.16 -3.01
CA PHE A 35 6.47 17.93 -1.85
C PHE A 35 7.93 18.28 -2.11
N PHE A 36 8.45 18.00 -3.31
CA PHE A 36 9.80 18.39 -3.69
C PHE A 36 10.02 19.90 -3.57
N HIS A 37 9.09 20.71 -4.10
CA HIS A 37 9.14 22.17 -3.99
C HIS A 37 9.01 22.67 -2.54
N LYS A 38 8.26 21.95 -1.70
CA LYS A 38 8.04 22.32 -0.29
C LYS A 38 8.94 21.59 0.70
N ARG A 39 10.02 20.92 0.25
CA ARG A 39 10.85 20.04 1.08
C ARG A 39 11.28 20.61 2.43
N HIS A 40 11.58 21.92 2.48
CA HIS A 40 12.02 22.60 3.70
C HIS A 40 10.90 22.84 4.73
N ASN A 41 9.63 22.81 4.29
CA ASN A 41 8.44 23.10 5.10
C ASN A 41 7.55 21.86 5.29
N ILE A 42 8.08 20.66 5.04
CA ILE A 42 7.34 19.42 5.22
C ILE A 42 7.20 19.12 6.73
N SER A 43 5.96 19.01 7.18
CA SER A 43 5.63 18.52 8.52
C SER A 43 5.91 17.01 8.63
N MET A 44 6.23 16.51 9.82
CA MET A 44 6.60 15.09 9.99
C MET A 44 5.54 14.10 9.42
N ASN A 45 4.25 14.40 9.59
CA ASN A 45 3.16 13.59 9.03
C ASN A 45 3.18 13.46 7.49
N GLN A 46 3.80 14.42 6.80
CA GLN A 46 3.88 14.43 5.35
C GLN A 46 5.00 13.53 4.82
N HIS A 47 6.06 13.26 5.57
CA HIS A 47 7.12 12.34 5.13
C HIS A 47 6.58 10.94 4.84
N PHE A 48 5.69 10.46 5.70
CA PHE A 48 5.00 9.19 5.49
C PHE A 48 4.17 9.17 4.21
N ILE A 49 3.39 10.23 3.96
CA ILE A 49 2.58 10.33 2.73
C ILE A 49 3.50 10.30 1.51
N VAL A 50 4.64 10.99 1.55
CA VAL A 50 5.63 10.94 0.46
C VAL A 50 6.13 9.52 0.25
N ILE A 51 6.53 8.80 1.31
CA ILE A 51 7.01 7.41 1.20
C ILE A 51 5.92 6.51 0.62
N LEU A 52 4.69 6.58 1.12
CA LEU A 52 3.57 5.82 0.58
C LEU A 52 3.32 6.11 -0.91
N ILE A 53 3.33 7.38 -1.31
CA ILE A 53 3.10 7.77 -2.70
C ILE A 53 4.25 7.33 -3.61
N VAL A 54 5.49 7.42 -3.15
CA VAL A 54 6.66 6.94 -3.90
C VAL A 54 6.60 5.43 -4.07
N THR A 55 6.39 4.66 -3.00
CA THR A 55 6.26 3.20 -3.07
C THR A 55 5.10 2.79 -3.97
N SER A 56 3.96 3.47 -3.82
CA SER A 56 2.77 3.24 -4.63
C SER A 56 3.02 3.51 -6.12
N PHE A 57 3.74 4.59 -6.45
CA PHE A 57 4.09 4.93 -7.82
C PHE A 57 5.06 3.91 -8.43
N LEU A 58 6.08 3.49 -7.67
CA LEU A 58 7.02 2.44 -8.10
C LEU A 58 6.31 1.11 -8.33
N HIS A 59 5.34 0.76 -7.48
CA HIS A 59 4.52 -0.43 -7.67
C HIS A 59 3.65 -0.31 -8.93
N THR A 60 2.97 0.83 -9.16
CA THR A 60 2.14 1.05 -10.35
C THR A 60 2.96 1.02 -11.66
N ILE A 61 4.18 1.54 -11.68
CA ILE A 61 5.02 1.51 -12.89
C ILE A 61 5.67 0.14 -13.08
N GLY A 62 6.14 -0.48 -12.00
CA GLY A 62 6.82 -1.77 -12.06
C GLY A 62 5.85 -2.93 -12.18
N ASP A 63 5.20 -3.26 -11.07
CA ASP A 63 4.40 -4.48 -10.94
C ASP A 63 3.14 -4.43 -11.81
N LEU A 64 2.37 -3.34 -11.71
CA LEU A 64 1.08 -3.25 -12.39
C LEU A 64 1.22 -3.29 -13.91
N SER A 65 2.32 -2.77 -14.46
CA SER A 65 2.62 -2.88 -15.90
C SER A 65 2.75 -4.34 -16.35
N PHE A 66 3.41 -5.19 -15.55
CA PHE A 66 3.54 -6.61 -15.85
C PHE A 66 2.19 -7.35 -15.72
N ILE A 67 1.38 -7.00 -14.72
CA ILE A 67 0.04 -7.54 -14.56
C ILE A 67 -0.86 -7.17 -15.74
N MET A 68 -0.84 -5.91 -16.18
CA MET A 68 -1.63 -5.45 -17.33
C MET A 68 -1.21 -6.16 -18.61
N ASP A 69 0.09 -6.34 -18.83
CA ASP A 69 0.61 -7.12 -19.95
C ASP A 69 0.11 -8.57 -19.93
N TYR A 70 0.14 -9.21 -18.74
CA TYR A 70 -0.44 -10.55 -18.56
C TYR A 70 -1.94 -10.57 -18.88
N TYR A 71 -2.76 -9.64 -18.38
CA TYR A 71 -4.19 -9.63 -18.66
C TYR A 71 -4.53 -9.38 -20.13
N GLN A 72 -3.66 -8.69 -20.86
CA GLN A 72 -3.82 -8.47 -22.30
C GLN A 72 -3.51 -9.74 -23.11
N HIS A 73 -2.44 -10.44 -22.78
CA HIS A 73 -1.93 -11.57 -23.58
C HIS A 73 -2.38 -12.95 -23.06
N GLY A 74 -2.83 -13.04 -21.81
CA GLY A 74 -3.18 -14.29 -21.12
C GLY A 74 -1.97 -15.15 -20.74
N ARG A 75 -0.76 -14.61 -20.83
CA ARG A 75 0.51 -15.29 -20.49
C ARG A 75 1.59 -14.26 -20.14
N VAL A 76 2.63 -14.71 -19.46
CA VAL A 76 3.78 -13.88 -19.10
C VAL A 76 4.68 -13.67 -20.32
N SER A 77 4.87 -12.40 -20.74
CA SER A 77 5.67 -12.09 -21.94
C SER A 77 7.13 -12.52 -21.83
N PHE A 78 7.73 -12.42 -20.63
CA PHE A 78 9.11 -12.81 -20.37
C PHE A 78 9.16 -14.16 -19.61
N ALA A 79 8.87 -15.25 -20.32
CA ALA A 79 8.83 -16.59 -19.76
C ALA A 79 10.25 -17.12 -19.40
N SER A 80 10.79 -16.64 -18.28
CA SER A 80 12.06 -17.09 -17.73
C SER A 80 12.00 -17.21 -16.20
N ASN A 81 12.74 -18.18 -15.66
CA ASN A 81 12.83 -18.40 -14.21
C ASN A 81 13.32 -17.16 -13.46
N LEU A 82 14.26 -16.42 -14.05
CA LEU A 82 14.81 -15.20 -13.46
C LEU A 82 13.76 -14.10 -13.37
N PHE A 83 13.02 -13.88 -14.45
CA PHE A 83 11.95 -12.88 -14.48
C PHE A 83 10.85 -13.20 -13.47
N CYS A 84 10.35 -14.44 -13.43
CA CYS A 84 9.31 -14.84 -12.47
C CYS A 84 9.77 -14.74 -11.01
N THR A 85 11.04 -15.08 -10.74
CA THR A 85 11.63 -14.91 -9.40
C THR A 85 11.69 -13.43 -9.02
N PHE A 86 12.17 -12.57 -9.92
CA PHE A 86 12.23 -11.13 -9.70
C PHE A 86 10.84 -10.52 -9.52
N TRP A 87 9.89 -10.88 -10.38
CA TRP A 87 8.53 -10.36 -10.34
C TRP A 87 7.82 -10.73 -9.05
N ASN A 88 7.87 -12.00 -8.63
CA ASN A 88 7.34 -12.42 -7.32
C ASN A 88 8.01 -11.68 -6.17
N TRP A 89 9.34 -11.55 -6.18
CA TRP A 89 10.05 -10.81 -5.12
C TRP A 89 9.58 -9.35 -5.05
N TRP A 90 9.47 -8.69 -6.20
CA TRP A 90 9.02 -7.31 -6.28
C TRP A 90 7.57 -7.12 -5.85
N GLU A 91 6.67 -7.99 -6.32
CA GLU A 91 5.24 -7.94 -6.00
C GLU A 91 4.99 -8.09 -4.50
N TYR A 92 5.51 -9.16 -3.90
CA TYR A 92 5.34 -9.42 -2.46
C TYR A 92 6.01 -8.34 -1.61
N SER A 93 7.23 -7.92 -1.97
CA SER A 93 7.93 -6.89 -1.22
C SER A 93 7.19 -5.55 -1.27
N SER A 94 6.86 -5.06 -2.46
CA SER A 94 6.27 -3.74 -2.64
C SER A 94 4.91 -3.61 -1.94
N ASN A 95 4.07 -4.65 -2.02
CA ASN A 95 2.80 -4.70 -1.30
C ASN A 95 2.98 -4.60 0.23
N ILE A 96 3.95 -5.32 0.79
CA ILE A 96 4.18 -5.30 2.24
C ILE A 96 4.92 -4.02 2.69
N VAL A 97 5.77 -3.43 1.84
CA VAL A 97 6.35 -2.09 2.06
C VAL A 97 5.28 -1.00 2.09
N LEU A 98 4.08 -1.20 1.51
CA LEU A 98 2.95 -0.29 1.71
C LEU A 98 2.27 -0.52 3.07
N LEU A 99 2.09 -1.78 3.47
CA LEU A 99 1.38 -2.19 4.68
C LEU A 99 2.11 -1.83 5.99
N TYR A 100 3.41 -2.11 6.09
CA TYR A 100 4.17 -1.92 7.33
C TYR A 100 4.35 -0.45 7.74
N PRO A 101 4.77 0.46 6.85
CA PRO A 101 4.76 1.90 7.12
C PRO A 101 3.39 2.41 7.55
N MET A 102 2.30 1.90 6.95
CA MET A 102 0.94 2.28 7.34
C MET A 102 0.60 1.83 8.77
N ALA A 103 1.03 0.64 9.17
CA ALA A 103 0.94 0.18 10.55
C ALA A 103 1.73 1.08 11.51
N TRP A 104 2.99 1.38 11.18
CA TRP A 104 3.81 2.26 12.01
C TRP A 104 3.22 3.66 12.14
N THR A 105 2.83 4.30 11.04
CA THR A 105 2.27 5.66 11.08
C THR A 105 0.93 5.72 11.84
N SER A 106 0.17 4.63 11.86
CA SER A 106 -1.03 4.54 12.70
C SER A 106 -0.67 4.63 14.20
N ILE A 107 0.41 3.97 14.64
CA ILE A 107 0.95 4.12 16.00
C ILE A 107 1.53 5.52 16.21
N GLU A 108 2.41 5.97 15.32
CA GLU A 108 3.17 7.21 15.43
C GLU A 108 2.26 8.43 15.65
N ARG A 109 1.09 8.45 15.02
CA ARG A 109 0.11 9.53 15.19
C ARG A 109 -0.39 9.67 16.63
N HIS A 110 -0.44 8.59 17.40
CA HIS A 110 -0.74 8.68 18.83
C HIS A 110 0.36 9.46 19.57
N PHE A 111 1.62 9.22 19.22
CA PHE A 111 2.74 9.97 19.80
C PHE A 111 2.68 11.44 19.40
N ILE A 112 2.41 11.75 18.13
CA ILE A 112 2.33 13.14 17.66
C ILE A 112 1.17 13.91 18.32
N ILE A 113 -0.01 13.30 18.43
CA ILE A 113 -1.20 13.98 18.94
C ILE A 113 -1.14 14.12 20.47
N PHE A 114 -0.79 13.06 21.18
CA PHE A 114 -0.93 13.01 22.63
C PHE A 114 0.38 13.16 23.40
N HIS A 115 1.52 12.89 22.76
CA HIS A 115 2.83 12.88 23.40
C HIS A 115 3.83 13.75 22.63
N HIS A 116 3.44 14.98 22.27
CA HIS A 116 4.27 15.90 21.48
C HIS A 116 5.70 16.11 22.04
N LYS A 117 5.88 15.99 23.37
CA LYS A 117 7.20 16.05 24.05
C LYS A 117 8.16 14.91 23.64
N LEU A 118 7.63 13.77 23.16
CA LEU A 118 8.44 12.68 22.60
C LEU A 118 9.04 13.06 21.24
N MET A 119 8.47 14.04 20.53
CA MET A 119 8.93 14.46 19.21
C MET A 119 9.57 15.86 19.22
N SER A 120 9.93 16.39 20.39
CA SER A 120 10.43 17.77 20.52
C SER A 120 11.86 17.94 19.98
N THR A 121 12.76 16.98 20.26
CA THR A 121 14.18 17.07 19.88
C THR A 121 14.51 16.26 18.63
N ARG A 122 15.55 16.67 17.89
CA ARG A 122 16.01 15.98 16.68
C ARG A 122 16.35 14.50 16.93
N ARG A 123 17.06 14.21 18.03
CA ARG A 123 17.42 12.83 18.41
C ARG A 123 16.17 11.98 18.63
N LYS A 124 15.17 12.48 19.36
CA LYS A 124 13.95 11.71 19.58
C LYS A 124 13.14 11.52 18.30
N ARG A 125 13.06 12.54 17.42
CA ARG A 125 12.43 12.39 16.10
C ARG A 125 13.11 11.31 15.26
N PHE A 126 14.44 11.21 15.31
CA PHE A 126 15.14 10.13 14.63
C PHE A 126 14.67 8.75 15.11
N PHE A 127 14.64 8.52 16.43
CA PHE A 127 14.25 7.22 17.01
C PHE A 127 12.76 6.89 16.91
N PHE A 128 11.86 7.87 16.99
CA PHE A 128 10.42 7.62 17.03
C PHE A 128 9.70 7.87 15.69
N HIS A 129 10.36 8.47 14.69
CA HIS A 129 9.78 8.72 13.38
C HIS A 129 10.61 8.07 12.26
N LEU A 130 11.87 8.49 12.10
CA LEU A 130 12.65 8.11 10.92
C LEU A 130 13.14 6.66 10.96
N LEU A 131 13.72 6.23 12.08
CA LEU A 131 14.29 4.89 12.23
C LEU A 131 13.24 3.78 12.08
N PRO A 132 12.08 3.83 12.76
CA PRO A 132 11.06 2.79 12.60
C PRO A 132 10.50 2.77 11.18
N LEU A 133 10.30 3.95 10.57
CA LEU A 133 9.82 4.04 9.19
C LEU A 133 10.80 3.37 8.22
N PHE A 134 12.11 3.64 8.36
CA PHE A 134 13.15 2.97 7.60
C PHE A 134 13.15 1.45 7.80
N ILE A 135 13.12 0.99 9.06
CA ILE A 135 13.06 -0.45 9.38
C ILE A 135 11.83 -1.10 8.74
N THR A 136 10.65 -0.49 8.88
CA THR A 136 9.41 -1.00 8.30
C THR A 136 9.40 -1.04 6.78
N SER A 137 10.17 -0.19 6.10
CA SER A 137 10.31 -0.19 4.65
C SER A 137 11.38 -1.16 4.14
N VAL A 138 12.45 -1.38 4.90
CA VAL A 138 13.56 -2.25 4.48
C VAL A 138 13.33 -3.71 4.84
N TYR A 139 12.70 -3.98 6.00
CA TYR A 139 12.43 -5.34 6.46
C TYR A 139 11.72 -6.22 5.43
N PRO A 140 10.62 -5.79 4.77
CA PRO A 140 9.93 -6.66 3.81
C PRO A 140 10.80 -7.04 2.61
N LEU A 141 11.63 -6.11 2.11
CA LEU A 141 12.54 -6.36 0.99
C LEU A 141 13.54 -7.47 1.33
N ILE A 142 14.12 -7.44 2.54
CA ILE A 142 15.06 -8.45 3.02
C ILE A 142 14.35 -9.78 3.24
N PHE A 143 13.17 -9.77 3.89
CA PHE A 143 12.41 -10.98 4.16
C PHE A 143 12.09 -11.74 2.87
N TYR A 144 11.52 -11.07 1.86
CA TYR A 144 11.15 -11.73 0.61
C TYR A 144 12.35 -12.06 -0.28
N LEU A 145 13.45 -11.33 -0.17
CA LEU A 145 14.70 -11.74 -0.81
C LEU A 145 15.12 -13.12 -0.28
N GLY A 146 15.09 -13.32 1.04
CA GLY A 146 15.33 -14.61 1.66
C GLY A 146 14.31 -15.68 1.27
N ALA A 147 13.02 -15.37 1.42
CA ALA A 147 11.93 -16.33 1.24
C ALA A 147 11.72 -16.78 -0.22
N ILE A 148 12.00 -15.93 -1.20
CA ILE A 148 11.74 -16.19 -2.63
C ILE A 148 13.04 -16.47 -3.40
N VAL A 149 14.09 -15.66 -3.19
CA VAL A 149 15.31 -15.76 -4.00
C VAL A 149 16.25 -16.82 -3.45
N LEU A 150 16.54 -16.77 -2.15
CA LEU A 150 17.54 -17.63 -1.49
C LEU A 150 17.00 -18.98 -1.01
N ASN A 151 15.68 -19.17 -1.02
CA ASN A 151 15.05 -20.38 -0.52
C ASN A 151 15.34 -21.59 -1.43
N PRO A 152 15.85 -22.73 -0.90
CA PRO A 152 16.28 -23.88 -1.69
C PRO A 152 15.14 -24.74 -2.28
N CYS A 153 13.89 -24.30 -2.18
CA CYS A 153 12.75 -24.99 -2.77
C CYS A 153 12.90 -25.19 -4.30
N LYS A 154 12.22 -26.22 -4.85
CA LYS A 154 12.17 -26.40 -6.31
C LYS A 154 11.14 -25.43 -6.90
N LYS A 155 11.62 -24.35 -7.49
CA LYS A 155 10.78 -23.36 -8.19
C LYS A 155 10.11 -24.00 -9.41
N GLN A 156 8.79 -24.11 -9.38
CA GLN A 156 7.97 -24.52 -10.52
C GLN A 156 7.13 -23.31 -10.92
N TRP A 157 7.53 -22.68 -12.03
CA TRP A 157 6.84 -21.49 -12.54
C TRP A 157 5.86 -21.91 -13.63
N ASP A 158 4.64 -21.39 -13.56
CA ASP A 158 3.63 -21.55 -14.59
C ASP A 158 3.45 -20.21 -15.32
N TYR A 159 3.93 -20.12 -16.55
CA TYR A 159 3.92 -18.88 -17.34
C TYR A 159 2.55 -18.51 -17.89
N ASP A 160 1.57 -19.40 -17.78
CA ASP A 160 0.18 -19.15 -18.17
C ASP A 160 -0.63 -18.60 -16.99
N GLU A 161 -0.06 -18.58 -15.78
CA GLU A 161 -0.66 -18.01 -14.57
C GLU A 161 -0.07 -16.63 -14.21
N VAL A 162 -0.90 -15.78 -13.59
CA VAL A 162 -0.44 -14.47 -13.12
C VAL A 162 0.62 -14.65 -12.02
N PHE A 163 1.62 -13.76 -12.00
CA PHE A 163 2.81 -13.88 -11.16
C PHE A 163 3.62 -15.16 -11.37
N CYS A 164 3.42 -15.84 -12.50
CA CYS A 164 4.02 -17.14 -12.74
C CYS A 164 3.67 -18.22 -11.71
N LEU A 165 2.49 -18.14 -11.07
CA LEU A 165 2.07 -18.93 -9.89
C LEU A 165 2.65 -18.43 -8.55
N LEU A 166 2.08 -18.92 -7.45
CA LEU A 166 2.58 -18.63 -6.10
C LEU A 166 4.03 -19.08 -5.91
N PRO A 167 4.84 -18.33 -5.15
CA PRO A 167 6.20 -18.74 -4.84
C PRO A 167 6.18 -19.99 -3.96
N CYS A 168 7.13 -20.88 -4.21
CA CYS A 168 7.28 -22.18 -3.55
C CYS A 168 7.21 -22.15 -2.01
N TYR A 169 7.64 -21.06 -1.34
CA TYR A 169 7.64 -21.01 0.11
C TYR A 169 6.22 -21.02 0.67
N VAL A 170 5.23 -20.62 -0.14
CA VAL A 170 3.81 -20.65 0.22
C VAL A 170 3.26 -22.08 0.13
N THR A 171 3.68 -22.86 -0.86
CA THR A 171 3.14 -24.20 -1.12
C THR A 171 3.90 -25.31 -0.39
N ASP A 172 5.23 -25.20 -0.33
CA ASP A 172 6.11 -26.31 0.07
C ASP A 172 6.67 -26.13 1.49
N GLN A 173 6.55 -24.94 2.08
CA GLN A 173 7.10 -24.61 3.39
C GLN A 173 6.05 -23.96 4.31
N PRO A 174 5.18 -24.76 4.93
CA PRO A 174 4.07 -24.26 5.75
C PRO A 174 4.53 -23.29 6.85
N SER A 175 5.69 -23.51 7.47
CA SER A 175 6.22 -22.62 8.51
C SER A 175 6.50 -21.19 8.01
N VAL A 176 7.13 -21.05 6.84
CA VAL A 176 7.42 -19.75 6.21
C VAL A 176 6.12 -19.12 5.71
N ALA A 177 5.23 -19.90 5.11
CA ALA A 177 3.92 -19.45 4.67
C ALA A 177 3.07 -18.93 5.84
N THR A 178 2.99 -19.67 6.95
CA THR A 178 2.27 -19.26 8.16
C THR A 178 2.89 -18.01 8.77
N PHE A 179 4.22 -17.93 8.88
CA PHE A 179 4.89 -16.72 9.35
C PHE A 179 4.59 -15.51 8.44
N ASN A 180 4.52 -15.73 7.13
CA ASN A 180 4.16 -14.69 6.17
C ASN A 180 2.73 -14.17 6.41
N PHE A 181 1.73 -15.05 6.45
CA PHE A 181 0.35 -14.62 6.63
C PHE A 181 0.11 -14.01 8.01
N ILE A 182 0.62 -14.62 9.09
CA ILE A 182 0.42 -14.12 10.45
C ILE A 182 1.27 -12.87 10.70
N GLY A 183 2.58 -12.98 10.50
CA GLY A 183 3.56 -11.95 10.88
C GLY A 183 3.59 -10.78 9.91
N ASN A 184 3.59 -11.04 8.61
CA ASN A 184 3.74 -9.98 7.61
C ASN A 184 2.42 -9.37 7.14
N ILE A 185 1.28 -10.04 7.35
CA ILE A 185 -0.01 -9.55 6.84
C ILE A 185 -1.02 -9.30 7.97
N ILE A 186 -1.40 -10.33 8.74
CA ILE A 186 -2.43 -10.21 9.77
C ILE A 186 -1.99 -9.27 10.89
N PHE A 187 -0.77 -9.42 11.40
CA PHE A 187 -0.24 -8.60 12.48
C PHE A 187 -0.23 -7.10 12.14
N PRO A 188 0.38 -6.61 11.04
CA PRO A 188 0.33 -5.18 10.72
C PRO A 188 -1.09 -4.70 10.43
N THR A 189 -1.96 -5.50 9.80
CA THR A 189 -3.37 -5.14 9.59
C THR A 189 -4.12 -4.98 10.92
N PHE A 190 -3.84 -5.85 11.89
CA PHE A 190 -4.37 -5.74 13.25
C PHE A 190 -3.85 -4.50 13.97
N VAL A 191 -2.56 -4.19 13.85
CA VAL A 191 -1.95 -2.96 14.39
C VAL A 191 -2.61 -1.71 13.79
N ILE A 192 -2.81 -1.67 12.47
CA ILE A 192 -3.53 -0.56 11.80
C ILE A 192 -4.92 -0.41 12.43
N THR A 193 -5.67 -1.50 12.52
CA THR A 193 -7.06 -1.48 12.99
C THR A 193 -7.14 -1.01 14.44
N THR A 194 -6.38 -1.64 15.34
CA THR A 194 -6.40 -1.33 16.77
C THR A 194 -5.90 0.07 17.07
N ALA A 195 -4.82 0.51 16.42
CA ALA A 195 -4.33 1.88 16.57
C ALA A 195 -5.38 2.89 16.07
N ASN A 196 -6.01 2.67 14.91
CA ASN A 196 -7.03 3.60 14.39
C ASN A 196 -8.27 3.66 15.27
N VAL A 197 -8.77 2.52 15.77
CA VAL A 197 -9.89 2.46 16.71
C VAL A 197 -9.56 3.20 18.00
N TYR A 198 -8.38 2.94 18.58
CA TYR A 198 -7.92 3.63 19.78
C TYR A 198 -7.79 5.15 19.58
N LEU A 199 -7.27 5.58 18.43
CA LEU A 199 -7.18 6.99 18.05
C LEU A 199 -8.56 7.65 18.04
N ILE A 200 -9.54 7.02 17.39
CA ILE A 200 -10.91 7.52 17.30
C ILE A 200 -11.52 7.64 18.70
N LEU A 201 -11.45 6.58 19.50
CA LEU A 201 -11.99 6.56 20.87
C LEU A 201 -11.39 7.69 21.71
N ARG A 202 -10.07 7.88 21.65
CA ARG A 202 -9.39 8.92 22.42
C ARG A 202 -9.71 10.32 21.94
N VAL A 203 -9.80 10.52 20.62
CA VAL A 203 -10.23 11.79 20.00
C VAL A 203 -11.67 12.13 20.39
N LEU A 204 -12.59 11.15 20.43
CA LEU A 204 -13.96 11.35 20.89
C LEU A 204 -14.03 11.72 22.38
N ARG A 205 -13.22 11.10 23.24
CA ARG A 205 -13.12 11.46 24.66
C ARG A 205 -12.60 12.89 24.85
N GLN A 206 -11.54 13.28 24.12
CA GLN A 206 -10.92 14.61 24.26
C GLN A 206 -11.80 15.73 23.69
N LYS A 207 -12.68 15.44 22.72
CA LYS A 207 -13.63 16.41 22.16
C LYS A 207 -14.47 17.12 23.24
N ARG A 208 -14.73 16.45 24.37
CA ARG A 208 -15.49 17.01 25.50
C ARG A 208 -14.73 18.08 26.29
N SER A 209 -13.41 18.22 26.11
CA SER A 209 -12.55 19.03 26.99
C SER A 209 -11.92 20.28 26.35
N HIS A 210 -11.68 20.36 25.02
CA HIS A 210 -11.10 21.57 24.39
C HIS A 210 -11.47 21.77 22.91
N HIS A 211 -11.87 23.00 22.53
CA HIS A 211 -12.42 23.32 21.20
C HIS A 211 -11.42 23.73 20.09
N VAL A 212 -10.26 24.31 20.40
CA VAL A 212 -9.52 25.12 19.41
C VAL A 212 -8.66 24.31 18.42
N LYS A 213 -8.18 23.10 18.76
CA LYS A 213 -7.35 22.27 17.85
C LYS A 213 -8.12 21.18 17.08
N TRP A 214 -9.44 21.10 17.28
CA TRP A 214 -10.29 20.00 16.79
C TRP A 214 -10.38 19.91 15.26
N ARG A 215 -10.56 21.04 14.56
CA ARG A 215 -10.79 21.04 13.09
C ARG A 215 -9.61 20.44 12.33
N ARG A 216 -8.37 20.74 12.72
CA ARG A 216 -7.15 20.20 12.08
C ARG A 216 -6.98 18.71 12.33
N GLN A 217 -7.21 18.26 13.57
CA GLN A 217 -7.11 16.84 13.94
C GLN A 217 -8.16 16.00 13.20
N ARG A 218 -9.41 16.46 13.10
CA ARG A 218 -10.49 15.74 12.41
C ARG A 218 -10.17 15.42 10.95
N LYS A 219 -9.57 16.37 10.20
CA LYS A 219 -9.19 16.15 8.80
C LYS A 219 -8.13 15.05 8.66
N LEU A 220 -7.10 15.09 9.50
CA LEU A 220 -6.02 14.10 9.55
C LEU A 220 -6.52 12.70 9.92
N THR A 221 -7.43 12.61 10.90
CA THR A 221 -8.03 11.34 11.33
C THR A 221 -8.88 10.74 10.21
N LYS A 222 -9.76 11.53 9.57
CA LYS A 222 -10.61 11.04 8.48
C LYS A 222 -9.82 10.36 7.36
N GLN A 223 -8.75 10.99 6.89
CA GLN A 223 -7.91 10.41 5.83
C GLN A 223 -7.30 9.08 6.23
N LEU A 224 -6.72 8.99 7.43
CA LEU A 224 -6.09 7.75 7.87
C LEU A 224 -7.11 6.64 8.07
N VAL A 225 -8.29 6.97 8.58
CA VAL A 225 -9.37 5.99 8.70
C VAL A 225 -9.81 5.52 7.32
N SER A 226 -9.89 6.40 6.31
CA SER A 226 -10.14 5.99 4.93
C SER A 226 -9.07 5.04 4.39
N ILE A 227 -7.79 5.32 4.64
CA ILE A 227 -6.70 4.42 4.25
C ILE A 227 -6.78 3.11 5.04
N ALA A 228 -7.01 3.14 6.36
CA ALA A 228 -7.12 1.94 7.19
C ALA A 228 -8.26 1.03 6.74
N ILE A 229 -9.43 1.59 6.41
CA ILE A 229 -10.56 0.86 5.85
C ILE A 229 -10.17 0.17 4.54
N LEU A 230 -9.48 0.88 3.64
CA LEU A 230 -8.99 0.33 2.37
C LEU A 230 -8.12 -0.92 2.61
N TYR A 231 -7.17 -0.83 3.55
CA TYR A 231 -6.28 -1.94 3.87
C TYR A 231 -7.04 -3.10 4.52
N ILE A 232 -7.97 -2.85 5.44
CA ILE A 232 -8.76 -3.92 6.07
C ILE A 232 -9.60 -4.65 5.02
N ILE A 233 -10.29 -3.93 4.14
CA ILE A 233 -11.17 -4.52 3.13
C ILE A 233 -10.39 -5.44 2.17
N PHE A 234 -9.17 -5.04 1.77
CA PHE A 234 -8.42 -5.79 0.76
C PHE A 234 -7.42 -6.80 1.33
N TRP A 235 -6.73 -6.48 2.42
CA TRP A 235 -5.74 -7.40 3.02
C TRP A 235 -6.39 -8.49 3.87
N PHE A 236 -7.45 -8.19 4.61
CA PHE A 236 -7.98 -9.15 5.58
C PHE A 236 -8.57 -10.41 4.92
N PRO A 237 -9.40 -10.32 3.86
CA PRO A 237 -9.89 -11.51 3.16
C PRO A 237 -8.78 -12.33 2.53
N MET A 238 -7.80 -11.65 1.93
CA MET A 238 -6.62 -12.27 1.33
C MET A 238 -5.81 -13.05 2.36
N ALA A 239 -5.58 -12.46 3.53
CA ALA A 239 -4.79 -13.07 4.60
C ALA A 239 -5.48 -14.30 5.20
N ILE A 240 -6.80 -14.24 5.41
CA ILE A 240 -7.57 -15.38 5.89
C ILE A 240 -7.53 -16.51 4.88
N ASN A 241 -7.80 -16.22 3.60
CA ASN A 241 -7.80 -17.23 2.56
C ASN A 241 -6.42 -17.90 2.42
N GLY A 242 -5.36 -17.09 2.40
CA GLY A 242 -3.99 -17.60 2.37
C GLY A 242 -3.63 -18.46 3.58
N LEU A 243 -4.06 -18.07 4.79
CA LEU A 243 -3.85 -18.88 5.99
C LEU A 243 -4.62 -20.21 5.93
N ILE A 244 -5.87 -20.21 5.46
CA ILE A 244 -6.63 -21.46 5.26
C ILE A 244 -5.90 -22.35 4.24
N MET A 245 -5.39 -21.79 3.15
CA MET A 245 -4.62 -22.51 2.15
C MET A 245 -3.36 -23.18 2.72
N THR A 246 -2.73 -22.61 3.76
CA THR A 246 -1.58 -23.27 4.41
C THR A 246 -1.93 -24.56 5.13
N PHE A 247 -3.20 -24.76 5.51
CA PHE A 247 -3.67 -25.98 6.17
C PHE A 247 -4.51 -26.87 5.24
N MET A 248 -5.07 -26.31 4.19
CA MET A 248 -5.97 -27.00 3.26
C MET A 248 -5.54 -26.73 1.82
N SER A 249 -5.01 -27.74 1.15
CA SER A 249 -4.72 -27.69 -0.27
C SER A 249 -6.04 -27.73 -1.06
N SER A 250 -6.56 -26.55 -1.42
CA SER A 250 -7.77 -26.41 -2.22
C SER A 250 -7.49 -25.58 -3.47
N SER A 251 -7.72 -26.19 -4.65
CA SER A 251 -7.62 -25.51 -5.94
C SER A 251 -8.59 -24.32 -6.04
N VAL A 252 -9.76 -24.41 -5.39
CA VAL A 252 -10.75 -23.32 -5.34
C VAL A 252 -10.20 -22.12 -4.57
N LEU A 253 -9.59 -22.34 -3.40
CA LEU A 253 -9.01 -21.25 -2.61
C LEU A 253 -7.82 -20.60 -3.33
N LEU A 254 -7.01 -21.41 -4.02
CA LEU A 254 -5.92 -20.92 -4.87
C LEU A 254 -6.47 -20.05 -6.01
N TYR A 255 -7.50 -20.52 -6.71
CA TYR A 255 -8.16 -19.76 -7.77
C TYR A 255 -8.69 -18.42 -7.26
N ILE A 256 -9.37 -18.41 -6.11
CA ILE A 256 -9.89 -17.18 -5.49
C ILE A 256 -8.76 -16.22 -5.11
N GLN A 257 -7.69 -16.75 -4.49
CA GLN A 257 -6.51 -15.98 -4.09
C GLN A 257 -5.90 -15.24 -5.27
N VAL A 258 -5.60 -15.99 -6.32
CA VAL A 258 -4.85 -15.53 -7.48
C VAL A 258 -5.70 -14.60 -8.34
N ASN A 259 -6.97 -14.97 -8.60
CA ASN A 259 -7.80 -14.23 -9.53
C ASN A 259 -8.55 -13.04 -8.91
N TYR A 260 -8.81 -13.03 -7.61
CA TYR A 260 -9.62 -11.97 -7.00
C TYR A 260 -8.83 -11.18 -5.96
N PHE A 261 -8.23 -11.85 -4.98
CA PHE A 261 -7.60 -11.15 -3.88
C PHE A 261 -6.34 -10.38 -4.29
N PHE A 262 -5.47 -10.95 -5.13
CA PHE A 262 -4.34 -10.17 -5.66
C PHE A 262 -4.79 -8.99 -6.52
N PHE A 263 -5.82 -9.16 -7.36
CA PHE A 263 -6.39 -8.04 -8.12
C PHE A 263 -6.89 -6.91 -7.19
N LEU A 264 -7.57 -7.25 -6.09
CA LEU A 264 -8.04 -6.26 -5.11
C LEU A 264 -6.89 -5.59 -4.36
N LEU A 265 -5.81 -6.31 -4.04
CA LEU A 265 -4.62 -5.72 -3.42
C LEU A 265 -3.96 -4.68 -4.32
N ASN A 266 -3.89 -4.96 -5.62
CA ASN A 266 -3.33 -4.05 -6.61
C ASN A 266 -4.17 -2.76 -6.81
N MET A 267 -5.39 -2.72 -6.27
CA MET A 267 -6.17 -1.48 -6.20
C MET A 267 -5.69 -0.53 -5.09
N ILE A 268 -5.01 -1.01 -4.05
CA ILE A 268 -4.50 -0.17 -2.95
C ILE A 268 -3.58 0.94 -3.48
N PRO A 269 -2.47 0.64 -4.19
CA PRO A 269 -1.57 1.66 -4.70
C PRO A 269 -2.27 2.57 -5.72
N ILE A 270 -3.20 2.05 -6.52
CA ILE A 270 -3.95 2.88 -7.47
C ILE A 270 -4.84 3.91 -6.74
N ILE A 271 -5.49 3.53 -5.64
CA ILE A 271 -6.43 4.40 -4.90
C ILE A 271 -5.69 5.39 -3.99
N LEU A 272 -4.47 5.07 -3.56
CA LEU A 272 -3.74 5.83 -2.53
C LEU A 272 -3.46 7.31 -2.89
N PRO A 273 -3.06 7.66 -4.14
CA PRO A 273 -2.92 9.05 -4.57
C PRO A 273 -4.22 9.85 -4.50
N PHE A 274 -5.37 9.24 -4.85
CA PHE A 274 -6.67 9.91 -4.76
C PHE A 274 -7.04 10.24 -3.30
N ILE A 275 -6.86 9.29 -2.38
CA ILE A 275 -7.10 9.54 -0.95
C ILE A 275 -6.15 10.61 -0.42
N SER A 276 -4.90 10.60 -0.88
CA SER A 276 -3.86 11.54 -0.44
C SER A 276 -4.04 12.96 -1.00
N MET A 277 -4.72 13.13 -2.14
CA MET A 277 -5.04 14.45 -2.70
C MET A 277 -5.87 15.29 -1.72
N ASN A 278 -6.77 14.68 -0.96
CA ASN A 278 -7.56 15.37 0.08
C ASN A 278 -6.70 15.99 1.19
N TYR A 279 -5.48 15.50 1.38
CA TYR A 279 -4.53 16.08 2.33
C TYR A 279 -3.98 17.44 1.86
N LEU A 280 -3.88 17.59 0.55
CA LEU A 280 -3.42 18.80 -0.12
C LEU A 280 -4.55 19.84 -0.27
N THR A 281 -5.47 19.95 0.68
CA THR A 281 -6.43 21.07 0.70
C THR A 281 -5.75 22.44 0.67
N GLY A 282 -4.50 22.55 1.17
CA GLY A 282 -3.66 23.73 0.97
C GLY A 282 -3.20 23.95 -0.48
N PHE A 283 -3.09 22.91 -1.30
CA PHE A 283 -2.82 22.99 -2.74
C PHE A 283 -4.07 23.42 -3.52
N MET A 284 -5.23 22.83 -3.25
CA MET A 284 -6.50 23.26 -3.86
C MET A 284 -6.77 24.74 -3.56
N ASN A 285 -6.55 25.16 -2.30
CA ASN A 285 -6.65 26.56 -1.93
C ASN A 285 -5.59 27.43 -2.62
N ALA A 286 -4.36 26.94 -2.84
CA ALA A 286 -3.31 27.68 -3.54
C ALA A 286 -3.57 27.81 -5.05
N ILE A 287 -4.15 26.79 -5.69
CA ILE A 287 -4.61 26.84 -7.09
C ILE A 287 -5.72 27.89 -7.21
N ASN A 288 -6.76 27.79 -6.38
CA ASN A 288 -7.86 28.74 -6.39
C ASN A 288 -7.39 30.17 -6.12
N HIS A 289 -6.41 30.37 -5.22
CA HIS A 289 -5.85 31.70 -4.96
C HIS A 289 -5.03 32.26 -6.12
N ARG A 290 -4.30 31.43 -6.87
CA ARG A 290 -3.58 31.88 -8.08
C ARG A 290 -4.55 32.23 -9.19
N GLN A 291 -5.60 31.42 -9.36
CA GLN A 291 -6.63 31.65 -10.37
C GLN A 291 -7.39 32.97 -10.12
N ASN A 292 -7.66 33.32 -8.86
CA ASN A 292 -8.27 34.62 -8.52
C ASN A 292 -7.34 35.83 -8.68
N ARG A 293 -6.01 35.66 -8.65
CA ARG A 293 -5.07 36.78 -8.86
C ARG A 293 -4.84 37.10 -10.33
N THR A 294 -5.04 36.15 -11.24
CA THR A 294 -4.90 36.35 -12.69
C THR A 294 -6.14 36.98 -13.35
N ILE A 295 -7.25 37.12 -12.63
CA ILE A 295 -8.53 37.63 -13.16
C ILE A 295 -8.79 39.10 -12.75
N VAL A 296 -7.85 39.76 -12.08
CA VAL A 296 -7.94 41.22 -11.84
C VAL A 296 -7.21 41.94 -12.98
N PRO A 297 -7.91 42.44 -14.02
CA PRO A 297 -7.28 43.30 -15.01
C PRO A 297 -6.80 44.59 -14.33
N ALA A 298 -5.58 45.01 -14.68
CA ALA A 298 -5.08 46.33 -14.32
C ALA A 298 -6.00 47.39 -14.96
N LEU A 299 -6.75 48.08 -14.10
CA LEU A 299 -7.50 49.29 -14.42
C LEU A 299 -6.66 50.51 -14.06
#